data_AF-A0A0B4XEZ6-F1
#
_entry.id   AF-A0A0B4XEZ6-F1
#
_cell.length_a   1.000
_cell.length_b   1.000
_cell.length_c   1.000
_cell.angle_alpha   90.00
_cell.angle_beta   90.00
_cell.angle_gamma   90.00
#
_symmetry.space_group_name_H-M   'P 1'
#
loop_
_entity.id
_entity.type
_entity.pdbx_description
1 polymer ?
#
loop_
_entity_poly.entity_id
_entity_poly.type
_entity_poly.pdbx_seq_one_letter_code
_entity_poly.pdbx_strand_id
1 'polypeptide(L)' 'MREEQGLTQGELVTRCHLIGWDISRGTLAKIEAQVRRITDDEVPLIAKALKVNIEELYS' A
#
# COMPACT_ATOMS: atom_id res chain seq x y z
N MET A 1 0.62 8.03 6.04
CA MET A 1 -0.20 7.44 4.95
C MET A 1 -1.30 6.46 5.37
N ARG A 2 -1.02 5.21 5.79
CA ARG A 2 -2.09 4.29 6.27
C ARG A 2 -2.65 4.73 7.63
N GLU A 3 -1.75 5.01 8.56
CA GLU A 3 -2.08 5.35 9.94
C GLU A 3 -2.79 6.69 10.05
N GLU A 4 -2.40 7.66 9.22
CA GLU A 4 -3.11 8.93 9.03
C GLU A 4 -4.55 8.76 8.56
N GLN A 5 -4.84 7.68 7.82
CA GLN A 5 -6.20 7.32 7.40
C GLN A 5 -6.93 6.44 8.44
N GLY A 6 -6.30 6.12 9.57
CA GLY A 6 -6.87 5.26 10.62
C GLY A 6 -7.07 3.80 10.19
N LEU A 7 -6.45 3.37 9.09
CA LEU A 7 -6.63 2.01 8.55
C LEU A 7 -5.73 1.03 9.28
N THR A 8 -6.18 -0.18 9.51
CA THR A 8 -5.36 -1.35 9.86
C THR A 8 -4.66 -1.91 8.62
N GLN A 9 -3.59 -2.70 8.82
CA GLN A 9 -2.95 -3.43 7.71
C GLN A 9 -3.92 -4.35 6.96
N GLY A 10 -4.86 -4.98 7.68
CA GLY A 10 -5.87 -5.85 7.06
C GLY A 10 -6.83 -5.09 6.13
N GLU A 11 -7.22 -3.88 6.52
CA GLU A 11 -8.08 -3.03 5.69
C GLU A 11 -7.35 -2.55 4.44
N LEU A 12 -6.07 -2.16 4.56
CA LEU A 12 -5.28 -1.77 3.39
C LEU A 12 -5.06 -2.95 2.43
N VAL A 13 -4.76 -4.15 2.94
CA VAL A 13 -4.67 -5.37 2.13
C VAL A 13 -5.97 -5.64 1.39
N THR A 14 -7.11 -5.50 2.08
CA THR A 14 -8.43 -5.69 1.46
C THR A 14 -8.66 -4.70 0.32
N ARG A 15 -8.26 -3.42 0.50
CA ARG A 15 -8.32 -2.42 -0.56
C ARG A 15 -7.42 -2.76 -1.75
N CYS A 16 -6.21 -3.29 -1.50
CA CYS A 16 -5.32 -3.74 -2.56
C CYS A 16 -5.96 -4.88 -3.38
N HIS A 17 -6.59 -5.85 -2.71
CA HIS A 17 -7.31 -6.94 -3.38
C HIS A 17 -8.46 -6.42 -4.25
N LEU A 18 -9.24 -5.45 -3.76
CA LEU A 18 -10.36 -4.86 -4.51
C LEU A 18 -9.94 -4.17 -5.82
N ILE A 19 -8.68 -3.73 -5.94
CA ILE A 19 -8.14 -3.12 -7.15
C ILE A 19 -7.33 -4.10 -8.00
N GLY A 20 -7.34 -5.39 -7.66
CA GLY A 20 -6.63 -6.46 -8.39
C GLY A 20 -5.17 -6.64 -7.98
N TRP A 21 -4.71 -6.03 -6.89
CA TRP A 21 -3.36 -6.22 -6.37
C TRP A 21 -3.37 -7.21 -5.20
N ASP A 22 -3.06 -8.47 -5.49
CA ASP A 22 -3.01 -9.55 -4.51
C ASP A 22 -1.73 -9.46 -3.67
N ILE A 23 -1.86 -8.98 -2.42
CA ILE A 23 -0.75 -8.84 -1.48
C ILE A 23 -1.11 -9.44 -0.12
N SER A 24 -0.17 -10.16 0.47
CA SER A 24 -0.35 -10.64 1.83
C SER A 24 -0.13 -9.51 2.85
N ARG A 25 -0.72 -9.64 4.05
CA ARG A 25 -0.38 -8.79 5.22
C ARG A 25 1.11 -8.79 5.52
N GLY A 26 1.80 -9.92 5.34
CA GLY A 26 3.24 -10.02 5.53
C GLY A 26 4.04 -9.26 4.48
N THR A 27 3.56 -9.24 3.23
CA THR A 27 4.13 -8.43 2.15
C THR A 27 3.99 -6.95 2.48
N LEU A 28 2.79 -6.51 2.88
CA LEU A 28 2.54 -5.14 3.30
C LEU A 28 3.42 -4.74 4.49
N ALA A 29 3.55 -5.60 5.51
CA ALA A 29 4.41 -5.36 6.66
C ALA A 29 5.89 -5.19 6.28
N LYS A 30 6.40 -5.97 5.33
CA LYS A 30 7.77 -5.82 4.81
C LYS A 30 7.96 -4.52 4.04
N ILE A 31 6.94 -4.06 3.32
CA ILE A 31 6.94 -2.75 2.63
C ILE A 31 7.00 -1.63 3.66
N GLU A 32 6.10 -1.66 4.65
CA GLU A 32 6.04 -0.64 5.71
C GLU A 32 7.32 -0.61 6.56
N ALA A 33 7.95 -1.76 6.79
CA ALA A 33 9.25 -1.86 7.47
C ALA A 33 10.47 -1.57 6.57
N GLN A 34 10.26 -1.15 5.31
CA GLN A 34 11.30 -0.90 4.31
C GLN A 34 12.22 -2.09 4.01
N VAL A 35 11.82 -3.31 4.39
CA VAL A 35 12.52 -4.57 4.09
C VAL A 35 12.30 -4.99 2.63
N ARG A 36 11.14 -4.62 2.05
CA ARG A 36 10.80 -4.84 0.65
C ARG A 36 10.50 -3.50 -0.01
N ARG A 37 11.10 -3.25 -1.18
CA ARG A 37 10.74 -2.12 -2.03
C ARG A 37 9.49 -2.44 -2.84
N ILE A 38 8.67 -1.42 -3.06
CA ILE A 38 7.61 -1.42 -4.08
C ILE A 38 8.27 -1.15 -5.44
N THR A 39 7.88 -1.90 -6.46
CA THR A 39 8.36 -1.70 -7.84
C THR A 39 7.54 -0.62 -8.55
N ASP A 40 8.08 -0.04 -9.63
CA ASP A 40 7.43 1.08 -10.34
C ASP A 40 6.01 0.77 -10.83
N ASP A 41 5.72 -0.49 -11.15
CA ASP A 41 4.40 -1.01 -11.52
C ASP A 41 3.45 -1.19 -10.32
N GLU A 42 3.98 -1.38 -9.11
CA GLU A 42 3.21 -1.49 -7.87
C GLU A 42 2.90 -0.12 -7.22
N VAL A 43 3.75 0.90 -7.45
CA VAL A 43 3.55 2.28 -6.97
C VAL A 43 2.13 2.81 -7.26
N PRO A 44 1.63 2.77 -8.52
CA PRO A 44 0.28 3.26 -8.80
C PRO A 44 -0.82 2.44 -8.10
N LEU A 45 -0.58 1.16 -7.83
CA LEU A 45 -1.53 0.30 -7.13
C LEU A 45 -1.66 0.70 -5.66
N ILE A 46 -0.53 0.93 -4.97
CA ILE A 46 -0.58 1.34 -3.56
C ILE A 46 -1.16 2.75 -3.40
N ALA A 47 -0.82 3.68 -4.30
CA ALA A 47 -1.42 5.02 -4.32
C ALA A 47 -2.94 4.94 -4.47
N LYS A 48 -3.43 4.11 -5.40
CA LYS A 48 -4.85 3.87 -5.62
C LYS A 48 -5.53 3.25 -4.40
N ALA A 49 -4.91 2.27 -3.75
CA ALA A 49 -5.45 1.64 -2.54
C ALA A 49 -5.53 2.62 -1.35
N LEU A 50 -4.54 3.51 -1.23
CA LEU A 50 -4.49 4.58 -0.24
C LEU A 50 -5.33 5.81 -0.62
N LYS A 51 -5.83 5.90 -1.86
CA LYS A 51 -6.57 7.07 -2.37
C LYS A 51 -5.79 8.39 -2.22
N VAL A 52 -4.49 8.32 -2.49
CA VAL A 52 -3.54 9.45 -2.46
C VAL A 52 -2.92 9.62 -3.84
N ASN A 53 -2.37 10.81 -4.11
CA ASN A 53 -1.55 10.97 -5.30
C ASN A 53 -0.23 10.20 -5.15
N ILE A 54 0.31 9.72 -6.26
CA ILE A 54 1.59 9.00 -6.27
C ILE A 54 2.72 9.87 -5.69
N GLU A 55 2.68 11.17 -5.92
CA GLU A 55 3.68 12.13 -5.40
C GLU A 55 3.74 12.13 -3.87
N GLU A 56 2.62 11.88 -3.19
CA GLU A 56 2.57 11.81 -1.72
C GLU A 56 3.35 10.60 -1.18
N LEU A 57 3.60 9.55 -2.01
CA LEU A 57 4.38 8.38 -1.58
C LEU A 57 5.88 8.67 -1.44
N TYR A 58 6.34 9.79 -1.98
CA TYR A 58 7.75 10.19 -2.02
C TYR A 58 8.08 11.39 -1.11
N SER A 59 7.06 11.95 -0.43
CA SER A 59 7.21 13.11 0.47
C SER A 59 7.54 12.74 1.90
#